data_AF-A0A0B3S3D3-F1
#
_entry.id   AF-A0A0B3S3D3-F1
#
_cell.length_a   1.000
_cell.length_b   1.000
_cell.length_c   1.000
_cell.angle_alpha   90.00
_cell.angle_beta   90.00
_cell.angle_gamma   90.00
#
_symmetry.space_group_name_H-M   'P 1'
#
loop_
_entity.id
_entity.type
_entity.pdbx_description
1 polymer ?
#
loop_
_entity_poly.entity_id
_entity_poly.type
_entity_poly.pdbx_seq_one_letter_code
_entity_poly.pdbx_strand_id
1 'polypeptide(L)'
;MLRFVLILGTLLALGGCMEGATAVGGSTGGGQGPEARKLSSGMSPAQAEGVFGLDAGYERNPANWDEACISYAYDGGARYVHAVYRNDRLVRATDGHGAICTYGAAL
;
A
#
# COMPACT_ATOMS: atom_id res chain seq x y z
N MET A 1 5.97 4.84 -59.49
CA MET A 1 7.38 4.52 -59.19
C MET A 1 7.44 4.24 -57.69
N LEU A 2 7.08 3.05 -57.22
CA LEU A 2 7.87 1.81 -57.21
C LEU A 2 9.27 1.99 -56.58
N ARG A 3 9.33 1.72 -55.26
CA ARG A 3 10.37 0.97 -54.55
C ARG A 3 11.80 1.54 -54.46
N PHE A 4 12.40 1.25 -53.30
CA PHE A 4 13.83 1.26 -52.97
C PHE A 4 14.49 2.62 -52.66
N VAL A 5 14.50 3.01 -51.38
CA VAL A 5 15.76 3.12 -50.62
C VAL A 5 15.49 2.63 -49.20
N LEU A 6 15.71 1.34 -49.03
CA LEU A 6 15.83 0.65 -47.75
C LEU A 6 17.32 0.72 -47.38
N ILE A 7 17.60 0.73 -46.07
CA ILE A 7 18.88 0.34 -45.43
C ILE A 7 19.87 1.49 -45.18
N LEU A 8 20.06 1.83 -43.90
CA LEU A 8 21.28 1.61 -43.09
C LEU A 8 21.25 2.60 -41.91
N GLY A 9 20.97 2.16 -40.68
CA GLY A 9 21.99 1.86 -39.68
C GLY A 9 22.39 3.15 -38.95
N THR A 10 22.30 3.32 -37.64
CA THR A 10 22.80 2.43 -36.60
C THR A 10 22.50 3.09 -35.24
N LEU A 11 22.10 2.28 -34.27
CA LEU A 11 22.59 2.33 -32.88
C LEU A 11 22.51 3.68 -32.14
N LEU A 12 21.42 3.88 -31.38
CA LEU A 12 21.49 4.33 -29.99
C LEU A 12 20.44 3.60 -29.15
N ALA A 13 20.59 2.28 -29.08
CA ALA A 13 20.24 1.55 -27.88
C ALA A 13 21.45 1.66 -26.95
N LEU A 14 21.29 2.26 -25.77
CA LEU A 14 22.06 2.06 -24.53
C LEU A 14 21.86 3.30 -23.64
N GLY A 15 21.08 3.15 -22.58
CA GLY A 15 20.90 4.23 -21.61
C GLY A 15 19.97 3.92 -20.45
N GLY A 16 20.09 2.72 -19.87
CA GLY A 16 19.72 2.42 -18.49
C GLY A 16 18.26 2.60 -18.10
N CYS A 17 17.48 1.52 -18.22
CA CYS A 17 16.54 1.20 -17.15
C CYS A 17 17.37 1.10 -15.86
N MET A 18 17.37 2.14 -15.03
CA MET A 18 17.78 1.95 -13.64
C MET A 18 16.68 1.13 -12.97
N GLU A 19 16.86 -0.18 -13.09
CA GLU A 19 16.36 -1.19 -12.20
C GLU A 19 16.83 -0.83 -10.78
N GLY A 20 16.02 -0.03 -10.08
CA GLY A 20 16.17 0.21 -8.65
C GLY A 20 15.76 -1.04 -7.90
N ALA A 21 16.66 -2.02 -7.84
CA ALA A 21 16.45 -3.23 -7.07
C ALA A 21 16.42 -2.92 -5.57
N THR A 22 15.25 -3.20 -5.00
CA THR A 22 14.99 -3.77 -3.67
C THR A 22 15.37 -2.92 -2.45
N ALA A 23 14.37 -2.23 -1.92
CA ALA A 23 14.04 -2.45 -0.51
C ALA A 23 12.99 -3.58 -0.44
N VAL A 24 13.43 -4.83 -0.55
CA VAL A 24 12.70 -5.92 0.14
C VAL A 24 13.13 -5.84 1.60
N GLY A 25 12.71 -4.74 2.26
CA GLY A 25 12.52 -4.78 3.69
C GLY A 25 11.36 -5.71 3.89
N GLY A 26 11.65 -6.96 4.24
CA GLY A 26 10.63 -7.98 4.43
C GLY A 26 9.51 -7.42 5.29
N SER A 27 8.35 -7.19 4.67
CA SER A 27 7.09 -7.17 5.40
C SER A 27 6.95 -8.58 5.94
N THR A 28 7.45 -8.81 7.15
CA THR A 28 6.98 -9.88 8.01
C THR A 28 5.49 -9.62 8.13
N GLY A 29 4.74 -10.24 7.21
CA GLY A 29 3.39 -9.85 6.85
C GLY A 29 2.54 -9.63 8.09
N GLY A 30 1.85 -8.50 8.10
CA GLY A 30 0.87 -8.20 9.12
C GLY A 30 -0.19 -9.30 9.13
N GLY A 31 -0.09 -10.17 10.13
CA GLY A 31 -1.20 -11.02 10.53
C GLY A 31 -2.22 -10.17 11.28
N GLN A 32 -3.32 -10.80 11.68
CA GLN A 32 -4.23 -10.18 12.63
C GLN A 32 -3.63 -10.28 14.04
N GLY A 33 -2.64 -9.43 14.33
CA GLY A 33 -1.99 -9.36 15.63
C GLY A 33 -2.83 -8.61 16.68
N PRO A 34 -2.27 -8.44 17.90
CA PRO A 34 -3.00 -7.93 19.05
C PRO A 34 -3.54 -6.51 18.87
N GLU A 35 -2.86 -5.67 18.09
CA GLU A 35 -3.30 -4.29 17.85
C GLU A 35 -4.44 -4.29 16.83
N ALA A 36 -4.30 -5.01 15.71
CA ALA A 36 -5.37 -5.14 14.72
C ALA A 36 -6.68 -5.71 15.33
N ARG A 37 -6.58 -6.59 16.34
CA ARG A 37 -7.72 -7.17 17.07
C ARG A 37 -8.50 -6.18 17.94
N LYS A 38 -8.00 -4.97 18.15
CA LYS A 38 -8.77 -3.88 18.80
C LYS A 38 -9.84 -3.30 17.87
N LEU A 39 -9.71 -3.54 16.56
CA LEU A 39 -10.70 -3.16 15.58
C LEU A 39 -11.65 -4.32 15.28
N SER A 40 -12.94 -4.01 15.21
CA SER A 40 -13.99 -4.98 14.91
C SER A 40 -14.49 -4.80 13.48
N SER A 41 -14.85 -5.91 12.82
CA SER A 41 -15.48 -5.87 11.49
C SER A 41 -16.71 -4.94 11.50
N GLY A 42 -16.85 -4.13 10.45
CA GLY A 42 -17.93 -3.16 10.31
C GLY A 42 -17.74 -1.83 11.08
N MET A 43 -16.64 -1.68 11.82
CA MET A 43 -16.27 -0.42 12.46
C MET A 43 -16.03 0.68 11.41
N SER A 44 -16.41 1.92 11.72
CA SER A 44 -16.12 3.08 10.86
C SER A 44 -14.72 3.65 11.13
N PRO A 45 -14.17 4.48 10.23
CA PRO A 45 -12.89 5.17 10.48
C PRO A 45 -12.88 5.98 11.78
N ALA A 46 -13.94 6.76 12.05
CA ALA A 46 -14.04 7.56 13.27
C ALA A 46 -14.04 6.71 14.56
N GLN A 47 -14.59 5.50 14.51
CA GLN A 47 -14.52 4.58 15.65
C GLN A 47 -13.10 4.03 15.85
N ALA A 48 -12.37 3.75 14.77
CA ALA A 48 -10.97 3.33 14.84
C ALA A 48 -10.05 4.47 15.33
N GLU A 49 -10.35 5.72 14.95
CA GLU A 49 -9.66 6.89 15.49
C GLU A 49 -9.85 7.04 17.00
N GLY A 50 -11.01 6.63 17.53
CA GLY A 50 -11.24 6.54 18.98
C GLY A 50 -10.36 5.50 19.69
N VAL A 51 -9.78 4.54 18.96
CA VAL A 51 -8.91 3.48 19.50
C VAL A 51 -7.44 3.85 19.39
N PHE A 52 -7.02 4.39 18.25
CA PHE A 52 -5.60 4.63 17.93
C PHE A 52 -5.20 6.10 17.84
N GLY A 53 -6.16 7.02 17.85
CA GLY A 53 -5.95 8.42 17.45
C GLY A 53 -6.12 8.62 15.95
N LEU A 54 -5.82 9.84 15.49
CA LEU A 54 -5.96 10.23 14.08
C LEU A 54 -5.14 9.33 13.15
N ASP A 55 -5.57 9.25 11.89
CA ASP A 55 -4.84 8.50 10.89
C ASP A 55 -3.41 9.06 10.69
N ALA A 56 -2.48 8.15 10.46
CA ALA A 56 -1.11 8.47 10.08
C ALA A 56 -0.90 8.41 8.56
N GLY A 57 -1.88 7.87 7.82
CA GLY A 57 -1.84 7.76 6.37
C GLY A 57 -3.14 7.17 5.81
N TYR A 58 -3.45 7.56 4.59
CA TYR A 58 -4.63 7.14 3.85
C TYR A 58 -4.23 6.82 2.41
N GLU A 59 -4.67 5.68 1.90
CA GLU A 59 -4.55 5.34 0.49
C GLU A 59 -5.85 4.73 -0.04
N ARG A 60 -6.35 5.27 -1.14
CA ARG A 60 -7.50 4.70 -1.85
C ARG A 60 -7.05 3.59 -2.78
N ASN A 61 -7.76 2.47 -2.80
CA ASN A 61 -7.47 1.37 -3.70
C ASN A 61 -7.66 1.82 -5.18
N PRO A 62 -6.63 1.78 -6.03
CA PRO A 62 -6.74 2.22 -7.42
C PRO A 62 -7.63 1.30 -8.28
N ALA A 63 -7.84 0.05 -7.85
CA ALA A 63 -8.67 -0.93 -8.55
C ALA A 63 -10.12 -0.98 -8.03
N ASN A 64 -10.41 -0.37 -6.86
CA ASN A 64 -11.74 -0.34 -6.27
C ASN A 64 -11.96 0.95 -5.48
N TRP A 65 -12.71 1.89 -6.05
CA TRP A 65 -12.87 3.22 -5.47
C TRP A 65 -13.66 3.26 -4.17
N ASP A 66 -14.41 2.20 -3.86
CA ASP A 66 -15.13 2.07 -2.60
C ASP A 66 -14.24 1.54 -1.47
N GLU A 67 -13.01 1.12 -1.79
CA GLU A 67 -12.07 0.57 -0.84
C GLU A 67 -10.90 1.51 -0.57
N ALA A 68 -10.51 1.64 0.69
CA ALA A 68 -9.35 2.40 1.11
C ALA A 68 -8.64 1.69 2.25
N CYS A 69 -7.34 1.91 2.37
CA CYS A 69 -6.55 1.50 3.51
C CYS A 69 -6.17 2.75 4.32
N ILE A 70 -6.33 2.66 5.63
CA ILE A 70 -5.94 3.69 6.58
C ILE A 70 -4.90 3.09 7.53
N SER A 71 -3.81 3.82 7.72
CA SER A 71 -2.75 3.45 8.66
C SER A 71 -2.94 4.19 9.97
N TYR A 72 -3.01 3.43 11.06
CA TYR A 72 -3.04 3.97 12.41
C TYR A 72 -1.72 3.67 13.12
N ALA A 73 -1.06 4.71 13.63
CA ALA A 73 0.22 4.58 14.33
C ALA A 73 0.02 4.00 15.74
N TYR A 74 0.91 3.11 16.15
CA TYR A 74 1.05 2.64 17.52
C TYR A 74 2.53 2.50 17.87
N ASP A 75 2.84 2.09 19.11
CA ASP A 75 4.23 1.95 19.58
C ASP A 75 5.05 3.23 19.40
N GLY A 76 4.45 4.37 19.78
CA GLY A 76 5.06 5.69 19.62
C GLY A 76 5.25 6.16 18.17
N GLY A 77 4.58 5.52 17.20
CA GLY A 77 4.70 5.83 15.78
C GLY A 77 5.73 5.00 15.04
N ALA A 78 6.33 4.00 15.68
CA ALA A 78 7.26 3.07 15.04
C ALA A 78 6.57 1.96 14.23
N ARG A 79 5.28 1.71 14.49
CA ARG A 79 4.50 0.63 13.87
C ARG A 79 3.11 1.09 13.49
N TYR A 80 2.52 0.40 12.52
CA TYR A 80 1.19 0.73 12.00
C TYR A 80 0.24 -0.46 11.99
N VAL A 81 -1.02 -0.18 12.32
CA VAL A 81 -2.18 -1.01 11.96
C VAL A 81 -2.66 -0.57 10.59
N HIS A 82 -2.81 -1.49 9.66
CA HIS A 82 -3.43 -1.26 8.35
C HIS A 82 -4.87 -1.73 8.41
N ALA A 83 -5.80 -0.78 8.33
CA ALA A 83 -7.22 -1.02 8.35
C ALA A 83 -7.79 -0.79 6.95
N VAL A 84 -8.33 -1.85 6.33
CA VAL A 84 -8.97 -1.77 5.03
C VAL A 84 -10.47 -1.58 5.24
N TYR A 85 -10.98 -0.51 4.68
CA TYR A 85 -12.39 -0.13 4.69
C TYR A 85 -12.98 -0.32 3.30
N ARG A 86 -14.21 -0.80 3.23
CA ARG A 86 -15.04 -0.78 2.03
C ARG A 86 -16.37 -0.15 2.35
N ASN A 87 -16.79 0.87 1.60
CA ASN A 87 -17.98 1.66 1.92
C ASN A 87 -17.96 2.19 3.37
N ASP A 88 -16.82 2.73 3.81
CA ASP A 88 -16.58 3.26 5.17
C ASP A 88 -16.78 2.22 6.31
N ARG A 89 -16.68 0.94 5.99
CA ARG A 89 -16.79 -0.16 6.96
C ARG A 89 -15.56 -1.04 6.92
N LEU A 90 -14.98 -1.29 8.09
CA LEU A 90 -13.80 -2.14 8.23
C LEU A 90 -14.10 -3.55 7.73
N VAL A 91 -13.32 -4.03 6.76
CA VAL A 91 -13.40 -5.40 6.23
C VAL A 91 -12.18 -6.25 6.59
N ARG A 92 -11.03 -5.62 6.87
CA ARG A 92 -9.79 -6.31 7.24
C ARG A 92 -8.89 -5.38 8.04
N ALA A 93 -8.16 -5.94 8.99
CA ALA A 93 -7.10 -5.24 9.70
C ALA A 93 -5.88 -6.15 9.93
N THR A 94 -4.69 -5.59 9.79
CA THR A 94 -3.39 -6.24 10.01
C THR A 94 -2.48 -5.26 10.78
N ASP A 95 -1.50 -5.74 11.53
CA ASP A 95 -0.59 -4.90 12.33
C ASP A 95 0.87 -5.33 12.19
N GLY A 96 1.79 -4.60 12.84
CA GLY A 96 3.23 -4.86 12.77
C GLY A 96 3.96 -4.19 11.61
N HIS A 97 3.26 -3.38 10.81
CA HIS A 97 3.82 -2.72 9.63
C HIS A 97 4.82 -1.64 10.01
N GLY A 98 5.93 -1.56 9.27
CA GLY A 98 6.98 -0.55 9.47
C GLY A 98 6.84 0.69 8.58
N ALA A 99 5.81 0.73 7.73
CA ALA A 99 5.49 1.84 6.85
C ALA A 99 3.97 1.98 6.76
N ILE A 100 3.51 3.14 6.28
CA ILE A 100 2.10 3.35 5.95
C ILE A 100 1.66 2.43 4.81
N CYS A 101 0.35 2.26 4.68
CA CYS A 101 -0.25 1.38 3.70
C CYS A 101 0.07 1.82 2.27
N THR A 102 0.26 0.84 1.39
CA THR A 102 0.37 1.05 -0.06
C THR A 102 -0.22 -0.14 -0.79
N TYR A 103 -1.18 0.13 -1.68
CA TYR A 103 -1.79 -0.90 -2.52
C TYR A 103 -0.77 -1.43 -3.52
N GLY A 104 -0.57 -2.75 -3.53
CA GLY A 104 0.48 -3.42 -4.30
C GLY A 104 1.68 -3.85 -3.46
N ALA A 105 1.82 -3.33 -2.23
CA ALA A 105 2.63 -3.93 -1.18
C ALA A 105 1.77 -4.90 -0.34
N ALA A 106 2.42 -5.78 0.41
CA ALA A 106 1.71 -6.70 1.31
C ALA A 106 1.04 -5.90 2.45
N LEU A 107 -0.29 -5.70 2.32
CA LEU A 107 -1.19 -5.13 3.33
C LEU A 107 -1.50 -6.13 4.44
#